data_AF-A0A261KJT6-F1
#
_entry.id   AF-A0A261KJT6-F1
#
_cell.length_a   1.000
_cell.length_b   1.000
_cell.length_c   1.000
_cell.angle_alpha   90.00
_cell.angle_beta   90.00
_cell.angle_gamma   90.00
#
_symmetry.space_group_name_H-M   'P 1'
#
loop_
_entity.id
_entity.type
_entity.pdbx_description
1 polymer ?
#
loop_
_entity_poly.entity_id
_entity_poly.type
_entity_poly.pdbx_seq_one_letter_code
_entity_poly.pdbx_strand_id
1 'polypeptide(L)'
;MNQDLQNKVCIVTGANSGVGLMTAVGLAKAGCHVIIACRSVIKAEKAVDYIRQNSGNQNVEFLPLNLASLNSVIQFVDLFLSRKLSLHILVNNAGIFNHKGTTQEGFELIWGTNYLGHFLLTYLLLEKLKNSGASRIIMVASDLALKPKAIPWNLLVKKTPINFLELYSVSKLCLLLLTTELTRQLENTNVTVNAVHPGFVQSNITIWHHLSKYLSLGISPEKGANSTLFCAQSQQLTDVTGKFFDSQSQEIPLPKIATDIDLAQTLWKKSLIWTGCQKKIINSTTNYDNFLGISGPYSLKLDSTELSQIAQTIFQEVLPKPPSKLLLLKFFSFILKFKIGAAFLLLIQIWKREFNMERHLDSPAVWKLCQDENLLEKLQQYLGEKLVLWRSELWVNYPAKQLIPLWHRDSYPKLLSGVGKTINVYIALTEVNEFNGFEFIPNTHIDNNLSVNMTDPFSGNDFFKITNTLAEKTIPVVLKPGEFVMFTDELVHRSICNTSGQVRLSLTLRVTQPTINILPNYNPNFQEPVFL
;
A
#
# COMPACT_ATOMS: atom_id res chain seq x y z
N MET A 1 -6.90 -17.80 -39.08
CA MET A 1 -7.30 -17.20 -37.79
C MET A 1 -7.47 -18.35 -36.81
N ASN A 2 -6.97 -18.22 -35.57
CA ASN A 2 -7.20 -19.21 -34.54
C ASN A 2 -8.65 -19.04 -34.03
N GLN A 3 -9.58 -19.86 -34.53
CA GLN A 3 -11.03 -19.71 -34.26
C GLN A 3 -11.36 -19.73 -32.75
N ASP A 4 -10.51 -20.36 -31.93
CA ASP A 4 -10.71 -20.49 -30.48
C ASP A 4 -10.55 -19.17 -29.70
N LEU A 5 -9.87 -18.19 -30.30
CA LEU A 5 -9.58 -16.89 -29.67
C LEU A 5 -10.51 -15.77 -30.11
N GLN A 6 -11.41 -16.05 -31.03
CA GLN A 6 -12.38 -15.09 -31.52
C GLN A 6 -13.21 -14.55 -30.35
N ASN A 7 -13.28 -13.22 -30.22
CA ASN A 7 -14.00 -12.51 -29.17
C ASN A 7 -13.51 -12.76 -27.74
N LYS A 8 -12.37 -13.45 -27.54
CA LYS A 8 -11.73 -13.56 -26.23
C LYS A 8 -11.15 -12.20 -25.83
N VAL A 9 -11.47 -11.79 -24.61
CA VAL A 9 -10.99 -10.53 -24.02
C VAL A 9 -9.61 -10.71 -23.39
N CYS A 10 -8.69 -9.82 -23.75
CA CYS A 10 -7.29 -9.86 -23.34
C CYS A 10 -6.86 -8.52 -22.75
N ILE A 11 -6.06 -8.54 -21.68
CA ILE A 11 -5.37 -7.35 -21.16
C ILE A 11 -3.87 -7.51 -21.40
N VAL A 12 -3.23 -6.49 -21.97
CA VAL A 12 -1.76 -6.46 -22.16
C VAL A 12 -1.18 -5.20 -21.51
N THR A 13 -0.40 -5.38 -20.44
CA THR A 13 0.27 -4.24 -19.78
C THR A 13 1.47 -3.76 -20.61
N GLY A 14 1.66 -2.45 -20.72
CA GLY A 14 2.79 -1.86 -21.45
C GLY A 14 2.73 -2.05 -22.97
N ALA A 15 1.54 -2.24 -23.54
CA ALA A 15 1.33 -2.51 -24.97
C ALA A 15 1.41 -1.27 -25.88
N ASN A 16 1.92 -0.15 -25.40
CA ASN A 16 2.11 1.07 -26.20
C ASN A 16 3.46 1.12 -26.95
N SER A 17 4.31 0.11 -26.79
CA SER A 17 5.60 -0.01 -27.49
C SER A 17 6.20 -1.42 -27.37
N GLY A 18 7.19 -1.73 -28.21
CA GLY A 18 8.06 -2.91 -28.05
C GLY A 18 7.29 -4.24 -28.09
N VAL A 19 7.73 -5.19 -27.26
CA VAL A 19 7.17 -6.56 -27.21
C VAL A 19 5.67 -6.52 -26.93
N GLY A 20 5.22 -5.76 -25.93
CA GLY A 20 3.81 -5.66 -25.58
C GLY A 20 2.92 -5.17 -26.73
N LEU A 21 3.40 -4.22 -27.53
CA LEU A 21 2.68 -3.74 -28.72
C LEU A 21 2.51 -4.87 -29.74
N MET A 22 3.59 -5.61 -30.02
CA MET A 22 3.55 -6.73 -30.98
C MET A 22 2.74 -7.92 -30.46
N THR A 23 2.74 -8.17 -29.15
CA THR A 23 1.83 -9.12 -28.51
C THR A 23 0.37 -8.69 -28.70
N ALA A 24 0.05 -7.41 -28.49
CA ALA A 24 -1.30 -6.90 -28.71
C ALA A 24 -1.74 -7.03 -30.19
N VAL A 25 -0.84 -6.76 -31.15
CA VAL A 25 -1.09 -7.01 -32.58
C VAL A 25 -1.40 -8.48 -32.85
N GLY A 26 -0.58 -9.40 -32.31
CA GLY A 26 -0.77 -10.84 -32.51
C GLY A 26 -2.08 -11.36 -31.92
N LEU A 27 -2.49 -10.86 -30.75
CA LEU A 27 -3.78 -11.19 -30.14
C LEU A 27 -4.96 -10.60 -30.93
N ALA A 28 -4.85 -9.35 -31.38
CA ALA A 28 -5.88 -8.72 -32.19
C ALA A 28 -6.06 -9.42 -33.55
N LYS A 29 -4.96 -9.86 -34.19
CA LYS A 29 -4.97 -10.70 -35.42
C LYS A 29 -5.65 -12.05 -35.21
N ALA A 30 -5.64 -12.58 -33.98
CA ALA A 30 -6.34 -13.79 -33.62
C ALA A 30 -7.83 -13.57 -33.32
N GLY A 31 -8.34 -12.34 -33.46
CA GLY A 31 -9.76 -12.02 -33.26
C GLY A 31 -10.13 -11.64 -31.82
N CYS A 32 -9.14 -11.47 -30.93
CA CYS A 32 -9.37 -11.07 -29.55
C CYS A 32 -9.89 -9.63 -29.43
N HIS A 33 -10.67 -9.35 -28.40
CA HIS A 33 -10.87 -8.00 -27.90
C HIS A 33 -9.67 -7.65 -27.01
N VAL A 34 -8.81 -6.73 -27.45
CA VAL A 34 -7.57 -6.39 -26.75
C VAL A 34 -7.67 -5.05 -26.02
N ILE A 35 -7.49 -5.09 -24.71
CA ILE A 35 -7.33 -3.92 -23.84
C ILE A 35 -5.85 -3.68 -23.61
N ILE A 36 -5.33 -2.58 -24.14
CA ILE A 36 -3.96 -2.14 -23.85
C ILE A 36 -3.95 -1.29 -22.57
N ALA A 37 -3.10 -1.66 -21.62
CA ALA A 37 -3.00 -1.01 -20.31
C ALA A 37 -1.66 -0.29 -20.16
N CYS A 38 -1.65 1.04 -20.19
CA CYS A 38 -0.40 1.80 -20.10
C CYS A 38 -0.59 3.22 -19.53
N ARG A 39 0.53 3.93 -19.29
CA ARG A 39 0.54 5.21 -18.56
C ARG A 39 0.15 6.43 -19.42
N SER A 40 0.53 6.43 -20.69
CA SER A 40 0.49 7.64 -21.52
C SER A 40 -0.64 7.53 -22.53
N VAL A 41 -1.69 8.33 -22.34
CA VAL A 41 -2.85 8.39 -23.24
C VAL A 41 -2.41 8.64 -24.70
N ILE A 42 -1.57 9.66 -24.92
CA ILE A 42 -1.08 10.03 -26.27
C ILE A 42 -0.35 8.87 -26.96
N LYS A 43 0.49 8.12 -26.22
CA LYS A 43 1.18 6.95 -26.79
C LYS A 43 0.23 5.77 -26.98
N ALA A 44 -0.77 5.65 -26.12
CA ALA A 44 -1.78 4.60 -26.20
C ALA A 44 -2.68 4.76 -27.42
N GLU A 45 -3.17 5.96 -27.71
CA GLU A 45 -4.01 6.23 -28.89
C GLU A 45 -3.30 5.83 -30.18
N LYS A 46 -2.04 6.26 -30.35
CA LYS A 46 -1.21 5.85 -31.49
C LYS A 46 -1.01 4.33 -31.56
N ALA A 47 -0.88 3.68 -30.42
CA ALA A 47 -0.75 2.23 -30.35
C ALA A 47 -2.05 1.52 -30.71
N VAL A 48 -3.20 2.00 -30.25
CA VAL A 48 -4.53 1.47 -30.62
C VAL A 48 -4.70 1.54 -32.14
N ASP A 49 -4.44 2.70 -32.75
CA ASP A 49 -4.55 2.87 -34.21
C ASP A 49 -3.60 1.92 -34.94
N TYR A 50 -2.36 1.82 -34.49
CA TYR A 50 -1.38 0.90 -35.05
C TYR A 50 -1.84 -0.56 -34.97
N ILE A 51 -2.37 -0.99 -33.81
CA ILE A 51 -2.85 -2.37 -33.62
C ILE A 51 -4.04 -2.63 -34.53
N ARG A 52 -5.03 -1.72 -34.60
CA ARG A 52 -6.21 -1.87 -35.46
C ARG A 52 -5.82 -1.97 -36.93
N GLN A 53 -4.93 -1.09 -37.41
CA GLN A 53 -4.44 -1.11 -38.79
C GLN A 53 -3.70 -2.41 -39.13
N ASN A 54 -2.80 -2.85 -38.24
CA ASN A 54 -1.96 -4.03 -38.50
C ASN A 54 -2.68 -5.36 -38.27
N SER A 55 -3.80 -5.37 -37.53
CA SER A 55 -4.59 -6.58 -37.27
C SER A 55 -5.85 -6.69 -38.10
N GLY A 56 -6.39 -5.57 -38.61
CA GLY A 56 -7.72 -5.50 -39.21
C GLY A 56 -8.87 -5.60 -38.20
N ASN A 57 -8.57 -5.69 -36.90
CA ASN A 57 -9.55 -5.86 -35.84
C ASN A 57 -9.78 -4.54 -35.10
N GLN A 58 -11.03 -4.07 -35.05
CA GLN A 58 -11.40 -2.80 -34.42
C GLN A 58 -11.61 -2.90 -32.91
N ASN A 59 -11.75 -4.11 -32.36
CA ASN A 59 -11.97 -4.38 -30.93
C ASN A 59 -10.67 -4.25 -30.13
N VAL A 60 -10.10 -3.05 -30.14
CA VAL A 60 -8.89 -2.68 -29.42
C VAL A 60 -9.19 -1.41 -28.64
N GLU A 61 -8.97 -1.44 -27.34
CA GLU A 61 -9.29 -0.33 -26.43
C GLU A 61 -8.10 -0.01 -25.53
N PHE A 62 -8.07 1.20 -25.00
CA PHE A 62 -7.06 1.65 -24.04
C PHE A 62 -7.70 1.88 -22.67
N LEU A 63 -7.02 1.44 -21.62
CA LEU A 63 -7.32 1.83 -20.25
C LEU A 63 -6.04 2.35 -19.54
N PRO A 64 -6.12 3.46 -18.79
CA PRO A 64 -4.95 4.04 -18.13
C PRO A 64 -4.48 3.15 -16.97
N LEU A 65 -3.19 2.83 -16.96
CA LEU A 65 -2.55 2.03 -15.93
C LEU A 65 -1.13 2.50 -15.64
N ASN A 66 -0.87 2.91 -14.41
CA ASN A 66 0.45 3.14 -13.85
C ASN A 66 0.78 2.13 -12.75
N LEU A 67 1.55 1.09 -13.11
CA LEU A 67 1.98 0.04 -12.17
C LEU A 67 2.89 0.53 -11.04
N ALA A 68 3.42 1.76 -11.11
CA ALA A 68 4.18 2.39 -10.02
C ALA A 68 3.29 3.11 -8.97
N SER A 69 1.98 2.92 -9.05
CA SER A 69 0.96 3.46 -8.13
C SER A 69 -0.11 2.39 -7.91
N LEU A 70 -0.24 1.88 -6.69
CA LEU A 70 -1.24 0.87 -6.35
C LEU A 70 -2.66 1.41 -6.53
N ASN A 71 -2.89 2.68 -6.20
CA ASN A 71 -4.18 3.34 -6.48
C ASN A 71 -4.53 3.35 -7.98
N SER A 72 -3.54 3.58 -8.85
CA SER A 72 -3.78 3.49 -10.31
C SER A 72 -4.12 2.06 -10.76
N VAL A 73 -3.58 1.04 -10.10
CA VAL A 73 -3.92 -0.37 -10.38
C VAL A 73 -5.37 -0.65 -9.98
N ILE A 74 -5.80 -0.21 -8.78
CA ILE A 74 -7.18 -0.36 -8.30
C ILE A 74 -8.16 0.33 -9.26
N GLN A 75 -7.89 1.59 -9.62
CA GLN A 75 -8.72 2.34 -10.57
C GLN A 75 -8.82 1.67 -11.93
N PHE A 76 -7.71 1.09 -12.44
CA PHE A 76 -7.73 0.33 -13.68
C PHE A 76 -8.65 -0.90 -13.58
N VAL A 77 -8.56 -1.66 -12.47
CA VAL A 77 -9.39 -2.84 -12.25
C VAL A 77 -10.86 -2.46 -12.15
N ASP A 78 -11.20 -1.42 -11.38
CA ASP A 78 -12.58 -0.94 -11.26
C ASP A 78 -13.16 -0.52 -12.62
N LEU A 79 -12.37 0.22 -13.42
CA LEU A 79 -12.74 0.61 -14.77
C LEU A 79 -12.98 -0.62 -15.65
N PHE A 80 -12.09 -1.62 -15.63
CA PHE A 80 -12.26 -2.84 -16.40
C PHE A 80 -13.50 -3.64 -15.95
N LEU A 81 -13.67 -3.87 -14.66
CA LEU A 81 -14.80 -4.63 -14.11
C LEU A 81 -16.14 -3.95 -14.39
N SER A 82 -16.19 -2.60 -14.38
CA SER A 82 -17.40 -1.84 -14.74
C SER A 82 -17.89 -2.11 -16.17
N ARG A 83 -17.01 -2.56 -17.08
CA ARG A 83 -17.38 -2.95 -18.46
C ARG A 83 -18.12 -4.27 -18.53
N LYS A 84 -18.14 -5.06 -17.44
CA LYS A 84 -18.79 -6.38 -17.35
C LYS A 84 -18.33 -7.39 -18.42
N LEU A 85 -17.16 -7.15 -19.04
CA LEU A 85 -16.53 -8.06 -20.00
C LEU A 85 -15.95 -9.28 -19.28
N SER A 86 -15.88 -10.44 -19.90
CA SER A 86 -15.03 -11.56 -19.42
C SER A 86 -13.54 -11.20 -19.53
N LEU A 87 -12.66 -11.96 -18.89
CA LEU A 87 -11.20 -11.82 -19.02
C LEU A 87 -10.58 -13.20 -19.21
N HIS A 88 -10.01 -13.44 -20.40
CA HIS A 88 -9.47 -14.75 -20.75
C HIS A 88 -7.95 -14.78 -20.81
N ILE A 89 -7.30 -13.65 -21.13
CA ILE A 89 -5.83 -13.59 -21.22
C ILE A 89 -5.34 -12.34 -20.49
N LEU A 90 -4.49 -12.52 -19.49
CA LEU A 90 -3.77 -11.45 -18.81
C LEU A 90 -2.28 -11.56 -19.12
N VAL A 91 -1.73 -10.59 -19.86
CA VAL A 91 -0.30 -10.49 -20.15
C VAL A 91 0.32 -9.40 -19.29
N ASN A 92 1.04 -9.83 -18.25
CA ASN A 92 1.87 -8.98 -17.40
C ASN A 92 3.21 -8.71 -18.09
N ASN A 93 3.18 -7.82 -19.09
CA ASN A 93 4.32 -7.51 -19.96
C ASN A 93 5.14 -6.29 -19.52
N ALA A 94 4.50 -5.27 -18.95
CA ALA A 94 5.15 -4.00 -18.67
C ALA A 94 6.41 -4.17 -17.79
N GLY A 95 7.40 -3.32 -18.01
CA GLY A 95 8.59 -3.30 -17.19
C GLY A 95 9.46 -2.08 -17.45
N ILE A 96 10.22 -1.69 -16.43
CA ILE A 96 11.23 -0.65 -16.50
C ILE A 96 12.58 -1.20 -16.06
N PHE A 97 13.64 -0.56 -16.54
CA PHE A 97 15.05 -0.88 -16.25
C PHE A 97 15.84 0.42 -16.19
N ASN A 98 16.92 0.47 -15.42
CA ASN A 98 17.77 1.65 -15.30
C ASN A 98 17.00 2.94 -14.98
N HIS A 99 15.97 2.84 -14.13
CA HIS A 99 15.27 3.98 -13.56
C HIS A 99 15.60 4.06 -12.08
N LYS A 100 15.63 5.27 -11.52
CA LYS A 100 15.88 5.49 -10.10
C LYS A 100 14.71 6.22 -9.46
N GLY A 101 14.32 5.80 -8.28
CA GLY A 101 13.29 6.48 -7.50
C GLY A 101 12.60 5.55 -6.51
N THR A 102 11.39 5.95 -6.16
CA THR A 102 10.43 5.13 -5.40
C THR A 102 9.07 5.20 -6.07
N THR A 103 8.25 4.18 -5.87
CA THR A 103 6.80 4.24 -6.12
C THR A 103 6.13 5.26 -5.19
N GLN A 104 4.85 5.55 -5.41
CA GLN A 104 4.08 6.42 -4.51
C GLN A 104 4.01 5.83 -3.09
N GLU A 105 4.07 4.51 -3.00
CA GLU A 105 3.99 3.71 -1.79
C GLU A 105 5.36 3.48 -1.14
N GLY A 106 6.42 4.15 -1.61
CA GLY A 106 7.75 4.09 -0.98
C GLY A 106 8.57 2.84 -1.31
N PHE A 107 8.06 1.91 -2.11
CA PHE A 107 8.85 0.79 -2.63
C PHE A 107 9.85 1.26 -3.68
N GLU A 108 10.93 0.50 -3.84
CA GLU A 108 11.90 0.73 -4.91
C GLU A 108 11.20 0.70 -6.27
N LEU A 109 11.52 1.67 -7.13
CA LEU A 109 10.75 1.95 -8.34
C LEU A 109 10.74 0.78 -9.34
N ILE A 110 11.88 0.15 -9.63
CA ILE A 110 11.98 -0.93 -10.61
C ILE A 110 11.21 -2.15 -10.10
N TRP A 111 11.51 -2.61 -8.89
CA TRP A 111 10.85 -3.76 -8.29
C TRP A 111 9.36 -3.53 -8.09
N GLY A 112 8.97 -2.37 -7.56
CA GLY A 112 7.57 -2.00 -7.35
C GLY A 112 6.77 -1.98 -8.65
N THR A 113 7.33 -1.42 -9.73
CA THR A 113 6.67 -1.37 -11.05
C THR A 113 6.62 -2.74 -11.71
N ASN A 114 7.74 -3.47 -11.73
CA ASN A 114 7.87 -4.72 -12.48
C ASN A 114 7.17 -5.89 -11.80
N TYR A 115 7.14 -5.90 -10.47
CA TYR A 115 6.58 -6.99 -9.67
C TYR A 115 5.33 -6.55 -8.89
N LEU A 116 5.45 -5.62 -7.93
CA LEU A 116 4.38 -5.38 -6.96
C LEU A 116 3.08 -4.87 -7.61
N GLY A 117 3.19 -3.99 -8.60
CA GLY A 117 2.04 -3.53 -9.39
C GLY A 117 1.36 -4.67 -10.16
N HIS A 118 2.13 -5.61 -10.74
CA HIS A 118 1.58 -6.78 -11.43
C HIS A 118 0.98 -7.80 -10.47
N PHE A 119 1.58 -7.96 -9.29
CA PHE A 119 1.01 -8.77 -8.22
C PHE A 119 -0.39 -8.27 -7.88
N LEU A 120 -0.53 -6.98 -7.57
CA LEU A 120 -1.83 -6.39 -7.22
C LEU A 120 -2.84 -6.53 -8.36
N LEU A 121 -2.44 -6.20 -9.59
CA LEU A 121 -3.29 -6.31 -10.77
C LEU A 121 -3.81 -7.74 -10.95
N THR A 122 -2.92 -8.73 -10.86
CA THR A 122 -3.26 -10.15 -11.03
C THR A 122 -4.15 -10.63 -9.90
N TYR A 123 -3.85 -10.25 -8.66
CA TYR A 123 -4.64 -10.61 -7.48
C TYR A 123 -6.09 -10.11 -7.59
N LEU A 124 -6.28 -8.83 -7.94
CA LEU A 124 -7.62 -8.24 -8.04
C LEU A 124 -8.43 -8.78 -9.22
N LEU A 125 -7.78 -9.23 -10.29
CA LEU A 125 -8.43 -9.83 -11.46
C LEU A 125 -8.61 -11.35 -11.36
N LEU A 126 -8.12 -11.98 -10.27
CA LEU A 126 -8.05 -13.44 -10.16
C LEU A 126 -9.42 -14.10 -10.21
N GLU A 127 -10.38 -13.59 -9.44
CA GLU A 127 -11.77 -14.10 -9.48
C GLU A 127 -12.42 -13.88 -10.84
N LYS A 128 -12.08 -12.78 -11.52
CA LYS A 128 -12.61 -12.51 -12.85
C LYS A 128 -12.08 -13.50 -13.89
N LEU A 129 -10.79 -13.84 -13.81
CA LEU A 129 -10.17 -14.88 -14.65
C LEU A 129 -10.83 -16.25 -14.42
N LYS A 130 -11.01 -16.66 -13.17
CA LYS A 130 -11.69 -17.93 -12.83
C LYS A 130 -13.11 -18.01 -13.39
N ASN A 131 -13.86 -16.91 -13.29
CA ASN A 131 -15.26 -16.85 -13.73
C ASN A 131 -15.43 -16.65 -15.25
N SER A 132 -14.33 -16.48 -15.99
CA SER A 132 -14.36 -16.26 -17.45
C SER A 132 -14.15 -17.55 -18.25
N GLY A 133 -14.09 -18.70 -17.59
CA GLY A 133 -13.78 -20.00 -18.20
C GLY A 133 -12.27 -20.22 -18.33
N ALA A 134 -11.87 -20.99 -19.36
CA ALA A 134 -10.46 -21.26 -19.63
C ALA A 134 -9.69 -19.96 -19.87
N SER A 135 -8.77 -19.65 -18.95
CA SER A 135 -8.05 -18.38 -18.91
C SER A 135 -6.55 -18.58 -18.72
N ARG A 136 -5.75 -17.62 -19.18
CA ARG A 136 -4.29 -17.71 -19.17
C ARG A 136 -3.66 -16.44 -18.62
N ILE A 137 -2.72 -16.61 -17.69
CA ILE A 137 -1.89 -15.53 -17.14
C ILE A 137 -0.47 -15.74 -17.65
N ILE A 138 0.09 -14.73 -18.30
CA ILE A 138 1.45 -14.77 -18.85
C ILE A 138 2.31 -13.71 -18.16
N MET A 139 3.37 -14.17 -17.50
CA MET A 139 4.36 -13.31 -16.83
C MET A 139 5.57 -13.09 -17.74
N VAL A 140 5.78 -11.87 -18.24
CA VAL A 140 6.97 -11.55 -19.05
C VAL A 140 8.15 -11.24 -18.12
N ALA A 141 8.96 -12.26 -17.86
CA ALA A 141 10.13 -12.23 -17.01
C ALA A 141 11.40 -11.79 -17.78
N SER A 142 12.54 -12.41 -17.49
CA SER A 142 13.84 -12.24 -18.17
C SER A 142 14.70 -13.46 -17.84
N ASP A 143 15.65 -13.80 -18.70
CA ASP A 143 16.78 -14.67 -18.37
C ASP A 143 17.57 -14.19 -17.14
N LEU A 144 17.62 -12.87 -16.89
CA LEU A 144 18.19 -12.30 -15.67
C LEU A 144 17.48 -12.76 -14.39
N ALA A 145 16.24 -13.27 -14.46
CA ALA A 145 15.54 -13.88 -13.33
C ALA A 145 16.24 -15.14 -12.81
N LEU A 146 17.12 -15.76 -13.63
CA LEU A 146 17.86 -16.98 -13.27
C LEU A 146 19.09 -16.70 -12.39
N LYS A 147 19.49 -15.43 -12.25
CA LYS A 147 20.74 -15.04 -11.59
C LYS A 147 20.66 -14.83 -10.07
N PRO A 148 19.60 -14.24 -9.50
CA PRO A 148 19.57 -13.95 -8.06
C PRO A 148 19.57 -15.23 -7.23
N LYS A 149 20.26 -15.18 -6.09
CA LYS A 149 20.34 -16.29 -5.11
C LYS A 149 19.52 -16.05 -3.84
N ALA A 150 18.98 -14.85 -3.69
CA ALA A 150 18.16 -14.43 -2.56
C ALA A 150 17.31 -13.21 -2.95
N ILE A 151 16.29 -12.90 -2.15
CA ILE A 151 15.55 -11.64 -2.22
C ILE A 151 16.12 -10.68 -1.16
N PRO A 152 16.73 -9.54 -1.55
CA PRO A 152 17.21 -8.55 -0.61
C PRO A 152 16.05 -7.68 -0.08
N TRP A 153 15.25 -8.23 0.84
CA TRP A 153 14.02 -7.61 1.35
C TRP A 153 14.17 -6.15 1.79
N ASN A 154 15.30 -5.82 2.41
CA ASN A 154 15.63 -4.49 2.91
C ASN A 154 15.86 -3.45 1.80
N LEU A 155 16.17 -3.87 0.57
CA LEU A 155 16.35 -2.99 -0.58
C LEU A 155 15.03 -2.67 -1.29
N LEU A 156 13.98 -3.46 -1.07
CA LEU A 156 12.68 -3.31 -1.74
C LEU A 156 11.87 -2.11 -1.24
N VAL A 157 12.16 -1.64 -0.01
CA VAL A 157 11.44 -0.55 0.66
C VAL A 157 12.35 0.69 0.82
N LYS A 158 13.13 0.99 -0.21
CA LYS A 158 14.08 2.11 -0.24
C LYS A 158 14.20 2.65 -1.66
N LYS A 159 14.82 3.83 -1.80
CA LYS A 159 15.18 4.40 -3.10
C LYS A 159 16.17 3.49 -3.85
N THR A 160 16.05 3.43 -5.17
CA THR A 160 16.94 2.63 -6.03
C THR A 160 18.43 2.91 -5.74
N PRO A 161 19.23 1.90 -5.35
CA PRO A 161 20.67 2.00 -5.17
C PRO A 161 21.39 2.13 -6.52
N ILE A 162 22.71 2.35 -6.48
CA ILE A 162 23.53 2.44 -7.69
C ILE A 162 23.46 1.14 -8.51
N ASN A 163 23.41 -0.03 -7.84
CA ASN A 163 23.29 -1.34 -8.48
C ASN A 163 21.83 -1.69 -8.84
N PHE A 164 21.24 -0.98 -9.81
CA PHE A 164 19.85 -1.22 -10.23
C PHE A 164 19.65 -2.58 -10.96
N LEU A 165 20.72 -3.18 -11.49
CA LEU A 165 20.65 -4.44 -12.24
C LEU A 165 20.24 -5.62 -11.35
N GLU A 166 20.73 -5.63 -10.10
CA GLU A 166 20.34 -6.62 -9.10
C GLU A 166 18.83 -6.56 -8.84
N LEU A 167 18.28 -5.35 -8.62
CA LEU A 167 16.85 -5.18 -8.35
C LEU A 167 15.97 -5.49 -9.56
N TYR A 168 16.44 -5.17 -10.77
CA TYR A 168 15.76 -5.63 -11.97
C TYR A 168 15.70 -7.16 -12.03
N SER A 169 16.84 -7.83 -11.82
CA SER A 169 16.93 -9.30 -11.82
C SER A 169 16.04 -9.91 -10.73
N VAL A 170 16.04 -9.35 -9.53
CA VAL A 170 15.16 -9.73 -8.42
C VAL A 170 13.69 -9.52 -8.78
N SER A 171 13.33 -8.40 -9.41
CA SER A 171 11.94 -8.14 -9.84
C SER A 171 11.44 -9.21 -10.82
N LYS A 172 12.32 -9.69 -11.71
CA LYS A 172 12.01 -10.75 -12.66
C LYS A 172 11.98 -12.13 -12.01
N LEU A 173 12.83 -12.40 -11.02
CA LEU A 173 12.73 -13.59 -10.17
C LEU A 173 11.40 -13.62 -9.40
N CYS A 174 10.97 -12.49 -8.84
CA CYS A 174 9.69 -12.41 -8.11
C CYS A 174 8.48 -12.75 -9.00
N LEU A 175 8.53 -12.47 -10.32
CA LEU A 175 7.51 -12.92 -11.27
C LEU A 175 7.50 -14.46 -11.45
N LEU A 176 8.68 -15.11 -11.41
CA LEU A 176 8.77 -16.57 -11.45
C LEU A 176 8.20 -17.20 -10.17
N LEU A 177 8.56 -16.65 -9.00
CA LEU A 177 7.99 -17.06 -7.71
C LEU A 177 6.47 -16.87 -7.67
N LEU A 178 5.96 -15.76 -8.23
CA LEU A 178 4.52 -15.53 -8.35
C LEU A 178 3.85 -16.54 -9.28
N THR A 179 4.51 -16.94 -10.36
CA THR A 179 4.05 -18.00 -11.28
C THR A 179 3.92 -19.33 -10.53
N THR A 180 4.93 -19.70 -9.73
CA THR A 180 4.92 -20.88 -8.87
C THR A 180 3.77 -20.85 -7.87
N GLU A 181 3.60 -19.75 -7.12
CA GLU A 181 2.55 -19.66 -6.10
C GLU A 181 1.14 -19.60 -6.70
N LEU A 182 0.94 -18.88 -7.81
CA LEU A 182 -0.36 -18.86 -8.49
C LEU A 182 -0.71 -20.22 -9.07
N THR A 183 0.27 -20.95 -9.62
CA THR A 183 0.05 -22.32 -10.10
C THR A 183 -0.50 -23.22 -8.98
N ARG A 184 0.08 -23.11 -7.77
CA ARG A 184 -0.40 -23.84 -6.59
C ARG A 184 -1.79 -23.39 -6.15
N GLN A 185 -2.06 -22.09 -6.13
CA GLN A 185 -3.37 -21.56 -5.68
C GLN A 185 -4.51 -21.76 -6.67
N LEU A 186 -4.19 -21.91 -7.96
CA LEU A 186 -5.13 -22.11 -9.05
C LEU A 186 -5.28 -23.58 -9.43
N GLU A 187 -4.70 -24.49 -8.65
CA GLU A 187 -4.94 -25.92 -8.77
C GLU A 187 -6.46 -26.19 -8.77
N ASN A 188 -6.90 -27.08 -9.66
CA ASN A 188 -8.32 -27.40 -9.89
C ASN A 188 -9.18 -26.25 -10.43
N THR A 189 -8.57 -25.19 -10.98
CA THR A 189 -9.26 -24.17 -11.78
C THR A 189 -8.86 -24.29 -13.25
N ASN A 190 -9.63 -23.66 -14.14
CA ASN A 190 -9.31 -23.61 -15.57
C ASN A 190 -8.37 -22.44 -15.93
N VAL A 191 -7.57 -21.96 -14.96
CA VAL A 191 -6.66 -20.83 -15.15
C VAL A 191 -5.23 -21.33 -15.13
N THR A 192 -4.51 -21.17 -16.25
CA THR A 192 -3.07 -21.49 -16.32
C THR A 192 -2.20 -20.27 -16.14
N VAL A 193 -1.01 -20.44 -15.55
CA VAL A 193 -0.05 -19.37 -15.31
C VAL A 193 1.32 -19.81 -15.80
N ASN A 194 1.89 -19.12 -16.77
CA ASN A 194 3.23 -19.41 -17.29
C ASN A 194 4.06 -18.15 -17.41
N ALA A 195 5.38 -18.31 -17.33
CA ALA A 195 6.34 -17.24 -17.52
C ALA A 195 7.05 -17.35 -18.86
N VAL A 196 7.49 -16.22 -19.41
CA VAL A 196 8.28 -16.17 -20.65
C VAL A 196 9.43 -15.20 -20.52
N HIS A 197 10.56 -15.48 -21.17
CA HIS A 197 11.60 -14.49 -21.42
C HIS A 197 11.61 -14.18 -22.93
N PRO A 198 11.46 -12.91 -23.35
CA PRO A 198 11.28 -12.56 -24.76
C PRO A 198 12.60 -12.48 -25.53
N GLY A 199 13.73 -12.94 -24.99
CA GLY A 199 15.05 -12.72 -25.59
C GLY A 199 15.65 -11.35 -25.26
N PHE A 200 16.88 -11.11 -25.75
CA PHE A 200 17.47 -9.77 -25.74
C PHE A 200 16.86 -8.94 -26.85
N VAL A 201 15.71 -8.31 -26.56
CA VAL A 201 14.95 -7.52 -27.54
C VAL A 201 15.56 -6.14 -27.69
N GLN A 202 15.60 -5.64 -28.93
CA GLN A 202 15.80 -4.23 -29.26
C GLN A 202 14.68 -3.39 -28.63
N SER A 203 14.82 -3.11 -27.35
CA SER A 203 13.79 -2.46 -26.53
C SER A 203 14.28 -1.11 -26.05
N ASN A 204 13.33 -0.21 -25.75
CA ASN A 204 13.56 1.12 -25.20
C ASN A 204 14.11 1.12 -23.75
N ILE A 205 14.59 -0.04 -23.28
CA ILE A 205 14.85 -0.36 -21.89
C ILE A 205 16.37 -0.41 -21.62
N THR A 206 17.23 -0.37 -22.65
CA THR A 206 18.70 -0.32 -22.50
C THR A 206 19.26 1.10 -22.60
N ILE A 207 20.39 1.34 -21.90
CA ILE A 207 21.09 2.62 -21.72
C ILE A 207 21.47 3.33 -23.04
N TRP A 208 21.40 2.63 -24.18
CA TRP A 208 21.87 3.11 -25.48
C TRP A 208 20.77 3.07 -26.54
N HIS A 209 19.59 3.63 -26.25
CA HIS A 209 18.40 3.67 -27.12
C HIS A 209 18.70 4.01 -28.61
N HIS A 210 19.65 4.91 -28.88
CA HIS A 210 20.04 5.25 -30.25
C HIS A 210 21.10 4.31 -30.82
N LEU A 211 22.05 3.82 -30.00
CA LEU A 211 23.16 2.99 -30.45
C LEU A 211 22.73 1.53 -30.67
N SER A 212 21.91 0.94 -29.81
CA SER A 212 21.43 -0.44 -29.97
C SER A 212 20.49 -0.59 -31.16
N LYS A 213 19.66 0.43 -31.42
CA LYS A 213 18.79 0.52 -32.60
C LYS A 213 19.59 0.77 -33.88
N TYR A 214 20.65 1.59 -33.82
CA TYR A 214 21.56 1.85 -34.95
C TYR A 214 22.44 0.62 -35.27
N LEU A 215 22.87 -0.14 -34.25
CA LEU A 215 23.73 -1.32 -34.40
C LEU A 215 22.95 -2.64 -34.56
N SER A 216 21.62 -2.62 -34.60
CA SER A 216 20.77 -3.83 -34.66
C SER A 216 21.07 -4.89 -33.59
N LEU A 217 21.51 -4.47 -32.39
CA LEU A 217 21.89 -5.39 -31.32
C LEU A 217 20.63 -5.93 -30.61
N GLY A 218 20.31 -7.19 -30.85
CA GLY A 218 19.17 -7.92 -30.26
C GLY A 218 18.11 -8.32 -31.27
N ILE A 219 17.08 -9.05 -30.83
CA ILE A 219 15.97 -9.48 -31.68
C ILE A 219 14.91 -8.38 -31.82
N SER A 220 14.14 -8.41 -32.90
CA SER A 220 13.08 -7.44 -33.12
C SER A 220 11.93 -7.62 -32.11
N PRO A 221 11.17 -6.57 -31.78
CA PRO A 221 9.98 -6.68 -30.93
C PRO A 221 8.96 -7.72 -31.40
N GLU A 222 8.82 -7.91 -32.71
CA GLU A 222 7.96 -8.93 -33.32
C GLU A 222 8.44 -10.32 -32.92
N LYS A 223 9.75 -10.61 -33.09
CA LYS A 223 10.32 -11.88 -32.65
C LYS A 223 10.21 -12.07 -31.14
N GLY A 224 10.40 -11.00 -30.37
CA GLY A 224 10.27 -11.04 -28.90
C GLY A 224 8.84 -11.32 -28.40
N ALA A 225 7.82 -11.03 -29.20
CA ALA A 225 6.43 -11.33 -28.86
C ALA A 225 6.05 -12.81 -29.09
N ASN A 226 6.84 -13.56 -29.87
CA ASN A 226 6.48 -14.92 -30.29
C ASN A 226 6.24 -15.88 -29.12
N SER A 227 7.13 -15.91 -28.13
CA SER A 227 6.96 -16.82 -26.97
C SER A 227 5.76 -16.43 -26.09
N THR A 228 5.48 -15.13 -25.98
CA THR A 228 4.29 -14.63 -25.29
C THR A 228 3.02 -15.03 -26.02
N LEU A 229 3.00 -14.88 -27.35
CA LEU A 229 1.89 -15.30 -28.21
C LEU A 229 1.72 -16.82 -28.20
N PHE A 230 2.80 -17.59 -28.21
CA PHE A 230 2.74 -19.04 -28.07
C PHE A 230 2.05 -19.45 -26.76
N CYS A 231 2.45 -18.85 -25.63
CA CYS A 231 1.80 -19.09 -24.33
C CYS A 231 0.32 -18.68 -24.33
N ALA A 232 0.00 -17.56 -24.97
CA ALA A 232 -1.36 -17.05 -25.02
C ALA A 232 -2.28 -17.82 -25.98
N GLN A 233 -1.75 -18.40 -27.06
CA GLN A 233 -2.55 -18.89 -28.19
C GLN A 233 -2.45 -20.41 -28.45
N SER A 234 -1.38 -21.07 -28.00
CA SER A 234 -1.15 -22.48 -28.33
C SER A 234 -2.13 -23.40 -27.60
N GLN A 235 -2.81 -24.28 -28.34
CA GLN A 235 -3.64 -25.34 -27.76
C GLN A 235 -2.83 -26.35 -26.95
N GLN A 236 -1.53 -26.52 -27.26
CA GLN A 236 -0.63 -27.42 -26.53
C GLN A 236 -0.42 -26.98 -25.07
N LEU A 237 -0.70 -25.71 -24.77
CA LEU A 237 -0.54 -25.13 -23.44
C LEU A 237 -1.87 -24.93 -22.70
N THR A 238 -2.94 -25.61 -23.12
CA THR A 238 -4.27 -25.46 -22.51
C THR A 238 -4.25 -25.83 -21.03
N ASP A 239 -3.60 -26.94 -20.68
CA ASP A 239 -3.50 -27.45 -19.29
C ASP A 239 -2.07 -27.33 -18.72
N VAL A 240 -1.19 -26.62 -19.41
CA VAL A 240 0.20 -26.43 -18.99
C VAL A 240 0.29 -25.17 -18.13
N THR A 241 0.75 -25.32 -16.89
CA THR A 241 0.94 -24.22 -15.93
C THR A 241 2.26 -24.38 -15.16
N GLY A 242 2.76 -23.29 -14.60
CA GLY A 242 3.99 -23.26 -13.80
C GLY A 242 5.27 -23.31 -14.62
N LYS A 243 5.21 -23.18 -15.94
CA LYS A 243 6.36 -23.33 -16.83
C LYS A 243 7.01 -22.00 -17.17
N PHE A 244 8.28 -22.06 -17.56
CA PHE A 244 9.05 -20.91 -18.01
C PHE A 244 9.59 -21.17 -19.42
N PHE A 245 9.31 -20.29 -20.38
CA PHE A 245 9.69 -20.47 -21.78
C PHE A 245 10.67 -19.41 -22.25
N ASP A 246 11.57 -19.81 -23.16
CA ASP A 246 12.51 -18.91 -23.80
C ASP A 246 11.93 -18.20 -25.05
N SER A 247 12.75 -17.38 -25.70
CA SER A 247 12.36 -16.66 -26.92
C SER A 247 12.00 -17.55 -28.11
N GLN A 248 12.39 -18.83 -28.07
CA GLN A 248 12.07 -19.85 -29.08
C GLN A 248 10.91 -20.73 -28.66
N SER A 249 10.20 -20.36 -27.58
CA SER A 249 9.09 -21.11 -26.99
C SER A 249 9.49 -22.49 -26.47
N GLN A 250 10.77 -22.69 -26.15
CA GLN A 250 11.25 -23.90 -25.49
C GLN A 250 11.12 -23.74 -23.97
N GLU A 251 10.65 -24.79 -23.29
CA GLU A 251 10.64 -24.80 -21.83
C GLU A 251 12.08 -24.77 -21.31
N ILE A 252 12.35 -23.88 -20.36
CA ILE A 252 13.62 -23.79 -19.66
C ILE A 252 13.41 -24.04 -18.17
N PRO A 253 14.36 -24.72 -17.50
CA PRO A 253 14.20 -25.06 -16.09
C PRO A 253 14.20 -23.81 -15.22
N LEU A 254 13.30 -23.77 -14.25
CA LEU A 254 13.31 -22.76 -13.21
C LEU A 254 14.54 -22.93 -12.29
N PRO A 255 15.15 -21.83 -11.81
CA PRO A 255 16.23 -21.91 -10.84
C PRO A 255 15.67 -22.40 -9.51
N LYS A 256 16.48 -23.11 -8.70
CA LYS A 256 16.04 -23.69 -7.42
C LYS A 256 15.28 -22.70 -6.52
N ILE A 257 15.73 -21.44 -6.49
CA ILE A 257 15.09 -20.38 -5.70
C ILE A 257 13.68 -20.05 -6.21
N ALA A 258 13.38 -20.15 -7.51
CA ALA A 258 12.06 -19.86 -8.05
C ALA A 258 11.04 -21.00 -7.82
N THR A 259 11.54 -22.20 -7.50
CA THR A 259 10.72 -23.37 -7.14
C THR A 259 10.60 -23.55 -5.62
N ASP A 260 11.19 -22.65 -4.82
CA ASP A 260 11.09 -22.66 -3.36
C ASP A 260 9.68 -22.20 -2.94
N ILE A 261 8.88 -23.16 -2.47
CA ILE A 261 7.47 -22.94 -2.09
C ILE A 261 7.37 -22.00 -0.88
N ASP A 262 8.24 -22.17 0.12
CA ASP A 262 8.20 -21.35 1.34
C ASP A 262 8.56 -19.89 1.02
N LEU A 263 9.54 -19.69 0.14
CA LEU A 263 9.89 -18.37 -0.34
C LEU A 263 8.77 -17.74 -1.18
N ALA A 264 8.13 -18.50 -2.06
CA ALA A 264 7.01 -18.04 -2.88
C ALA A 264 5.81 -17.62 -2.02
N GLN A 265 5.44 -18.44 -1.02
CA GLN A 265 4.40 -18.12 -0.04
C GLN A 265 4.76 -16.91 0.83
N THR A 266 6.02 -16.80 1.25
CA THR A 266 6.51 -15.65 2.02
C THR A 266 6.40 -14.37 1.21
N LEU A 267 6.83 -14.41 -0.05
CA LEU A 267 6.71 -13.29 -0.98
C LEU A 267 5.23 -12.94 -1.22
N TRP A 268 4.36 -13.93 -1.40
CA TRP A 268 2.92 -13.72 -1.55
C TRP A 268 2.30 -13.04 -0.34
N LYS A 269 2.54 -13.56 0.88
CA LYS A 269 2.04 -12.97 2.13
C LYS A 269 2.53 -11.54 2.31
N LYS A 270 3.82 -11.28 2.08
CA LYS A 270 4.37 -9.92 2.11
C LYS A 270 3.74 -9.02 1.06
N SER A 271 3.46 -9.54 -0.14
CA SER A 271 2.83 -8.77 -1.22
C SER A 271 1.38 -8.43 -0.89
N LEU A 272 0.62 -9.36 -0.31
CA LEU A 272 -0.72 -9.08 0.24
C LEU A 272 -0.67 -7.98 1.30
N ILE A 273 0.30 -8.03 2.22
CA ILE A 273 0.51 -6.97 3.22
C ILE A 273 0.78 -5.66 2.51
N TRP A 274 1.84 -5.58 1.70
CA TRP A 274 2.30 -4.36 1.02
C TRP A 274 1.28 -3.70 0.11
N THR A 275 0.32 -4.47 -0.39
CA THR A 275 -0.74 -3.99 -1.27
C THR A 275 -2.08 -3.76 -0.59
N GLY A 276 -2.21 -4.16 0.68
CA GLY A 276 -3.46 -4.05 1.44
C GLY A 276 -4.50 -5.11 1.12
N CYS A 277 -4.11 -6.14 0.37
CA CYS A 277 -4.99 -7.22 -0.04
C CYS A 277 -5.05 -8.39 0.94
N GLN A 278 -4.36 -8.32 2.09
CA GLN A 278 -4.45 -9.38 3.08
C GLN A 278 -5.86 -9.42 3.67
N LYS A 279 -6.62 -10.48 3.35
CA LYS A 279 -7.74 -10.89 4.19
C LYS A 279 -7.16 -11.44 5.48
N LYS A 280 -7.25 -10.70 6.59
CA LYS A 280 -7.17 -11.40 7.87
C LYS A 280 -8.39 -12.29 8.01
N ILE A 281 -8.12 -13.55 8.33
CA ILE A 281 -9.06 -14.32 9.13
C ILE A 281 -9.10 -13.61 10.48
N ILE A 282 -10.15 -12.82 10.70
CA ILE A 282 -10.50 -12.38 12.05
C ILE A 282 -11.39 -13.49 12.61
N ASN A 283 -10.82 -14.26 13.54
CA ASN A 283 -11.68 -14.85 14.56
C ASN A 283 -12.28 -13.67 15.34
N SER A 284 -13.60 -13.53 15.14
CA SER A 284 -14.58 -12.79 15.94
C SER A 284 -14.07 -12.06 17.19
N THR A 285 -14.38 -10.76 17.29
CA THR A 285 -14.50 -9.97 18.53
C THR A 285 -13.31 -10.09 19.49
N THR A 286 -12.25 -9.32 19.24
CA THR A 286 -11.28 -9.02 20.30
C THR A 286 -11.96 -8.11 21.32
N ASN A 287 -12.49 -8.68 22.40
CA ASN A 287 -12.87 -7.88 23.57
C ASN A 287 -11.58 -7.37 24.21
N TYR A 288 -11.38 -6.06 24.19
CA TYR A 288 -10.30 -5.41 24.91
C TYR A 288 -10.76 -5.23 26.36
N ASP A 289 -10.18 -6.02 27.26
CA ASP A 289 -10.46 -5.92 28.69
C ASP A 289 -9.36 -5.12 29.43
N ASN A 290 -9.69 -4.62 30.63
CA ASN A 290 -8.76 -3.83 31.43
C ASN A 290 -7.45 -4.57 31.74
N PHE A 291 -7.43 -5.90 31.70
CA PHE A 291 -6.21 -6.67 31.93
C PHE A 291 -5.18 -6.43 30.82
N LEU A 292 -5.60 -6.12 29.59
CA LEU A 292 -4.69 -5.81 28.49
C LEU A 292 -4.12 -4.39 28.53
N GLY A 293 -4.61 -3.52 29.44
CA GLY A 293 -4.26 -2.10 29.52
C GLY A 293 -5.00 -1.20 28.51
N ILE A 294 -6.02 -1.75 27.84
CA ILE A 294 -6.87 -1.05 26.87
C ILE A 294 -8.29 -1.61 26.97
N SER A 295 -9.31 -0.75 26.94
CA SER A 295 -10.72 -1.13 27.10
C SER A 295 -11.57 -0.77 25.87
N GLY A 296 -12.54 -1.64 25.55
CA GLY A 296 -13.46 -1.50 24.41
C GLY A 296 -13.55 -2.77 23.54
N PRO A 297 -13.96 -2.68 22.26
CA PRO A 297 -14.46 -1.47 21.61
C PRO A 297 -15.82 -1.04 22.18
N TYR A 298 -15.98 0.26 22.37
CA TYR A 298 -17.27 0.89 22.61
C TYR A 298 -17.74 1.56 21.32
N SER A 299 -19.02 1.92 21.21
CA SER A 299 -19.56 2.59 20.02
C SER A 299 -20.12 3.96 20.37
N LEU A 300 -19.83 4.98 19.59
CA LEU A 300 -20.54 6.26 19.69
C LEU A 300 -22.05 6.03 19.46
N LYS A 301 -22.87 6.88 20.06
CA LYS A 301 -24.32 6.94 19.84
C LYS A 301 -24.66 7.78 18.59
N LEU A 302 -23.90 7.58 17.52
CA LEU A 302 -24.09 8.22 16.23
C LEU A 302 -24.45 7.17 15.19
N ASP A 303 -25.39 7.48 14.30
CA ASP A 303 -25.67 6.60 13.18
C ASP A 303 -24.58 6.69 12.08
N SER A 304 -24.60 5.73 11.15
CA SER A 304 -23.60 5.65 10.08
C SER A 304 -23.62 6.85 9.12
N THR A 305 -24.78 7.50 8.97
CA THR A 305 -24.95 8.66 8.09
C THR A 305 -24.36 9.90 8.74
N GLU A 306 -24.68 10.14 10.02
CA GLU A 306 -24.12 11.24 10.80
C GLU A 306 -22.60 11.12 10.89
N LEU A 307 -22.09 9.93 11.18
CA LEU A 307 -20.66 9.68 11.26
C LEU A 307 -19.98 9.95 9.90
N SER A 308 -20.59 9.49 8.80
CA SER A 308 -20.08 9.73 7.45
C SER A 308 -20.04 11.21 7.11
N GLN A 309 -21.08 11.97 7.47
CA GLN A 309 -21.13 13.42 7.28
C GLN A 309 -20.03 14.12 8.08
N ILE A 310 -19.89 13.79 9.36
CA ILE A 310 -18.83 14.35 10.23
C ILE A 310 -17.45 14.06 9.64
N ALA A 311 -17.20 12.81 9.23
CA ALA A 311 -15.93 12.43 8.61
C ALA A 311 -15.67 13.22 7.31
N GLN A 312 -16.68 13.38 6.44
CA GLN A 312 -16.56 14.18 5.22
C GLN A 312 -16.28 15.66 5.50
N THR A 313 -16.98 16.28 6.45
CA THR A 313 -16.72 17.66 6.88
C THR A 313 -15.29 17.80 7.38
N ILE A 314 -14.82 16.84 8.19
CA ILE A 314 -13.43 16.83 8.67
C ILE A 314 -12.45 16.77 7.49
N PHE A 315 -12.70 15.90 6.51
CA PHE A 315 -11.85 15.81 5.31
C PHE A 315 -11.83 17.09 4.46
N GLN A 316 -12.97 17.75 4.32
CA GLN A 316 -13.13 18.87 3.38
C GLN A 316 -12.70 20.22 3.98
N GLU A 317 -13.01 20.45 5.25
CA GLU A 317 -12.96 21.76 5.89
C GLU A 317 -11.93 21.85 7.01
N VAL A 318 -11.64 20.73 7.67
CA VAL A 318 -10.84 20.69 8.91
C VAL A 318 -9.40 20.31 8.61
N LEU A 319 -9.16 19.36 7.70
CA LEU A 319 -7.81 18.96 7.29
C LEU A 319 -7.18 19.99 6.32
N PRO A 320 -5.88 20.32 6.48
CA PRO A 320 -5.21 21.25 5.57
C PRO A 320 -5.18 20.68 4.15
N LYS A 321 -5.55 21.50 3.16
CA LYS A 321 -5.40 21.15 1.74
C LYS A 321 -3.90 21.14 1.41
N PRO A 322 -3.37 20.12 0.71
CA PRO A 322 -1.96 20.11 0.35
C PRO A 322 -1.62 21.36 -0.49
N PRO A 323 -0.45 21.98 -0.30
CA PRO A 323 -0.10 23.18 -1.05
C PRO A 323 -0.13 22.89 -2.55
N SER A 324 -0.77 23.77 -3.31
CA SER A 324 -0.64 23.77 -4.77
C SER A 324 0.85 23.88 -5.12
N LYS A 325 1.32 23.08 -6.09
CA LYS A 325 2.73 22.81 -6.44
C LYS A 325 3.65 24.02 -6.73
N LEU A 326 3.21 25.27 -6.56
CA LEU A 326 3.92 26.47 -7.01
C LEU A 326 4.89 27.11 -5.99
N LEU A 327 4.95 26.68 -4.73
CA LEU A 327 5.72 27.41 -3.68
C LEU A 327 6.98 26.70 -3.15
N LEU A 328 7.27 25.46 -3.55
CA LEU A 328 8.34 24.63 -2.98
C LEU A 328 9.77 24.95 -3.48
N LEU A 329 9.92 25.75 -4.55
CA LEU A 329 11.22 25.94 -5.21
C LEU A 329 12.11 27.04 -4.62
N LYS A 330 11.62 27.88 -3.69
CA LYS A 330 12.42 29.00 -3.15
C LYS A 330 13.07 28.76 -1.78
N PHE A 331 12.80 27.65 -1.11
CA PHE A 331 13.17 27.50 0.31
C PHE A 331 14.35 26.56 0.61
N PHE A 332 14.76 25.72 -0.35
CA PHE A 332 15.75 24.66 -0.12
C PHE A 332 17.21 25.13 -0.06
N SER A 333 17.50 26.41 -0.28
CA SER A 333 18.89 26.89 -0.31
C SER A 333 19.48 27.25 1.07
N PHE A 334 18.72 27.17 2.17
CA PHE A 334 19.14 27.81 3.43
C PHE A 334 19.56 26.90 4.60
N ILE A 335 19.37 25.57 4.56
CA ILE A 335 19.61 24.75 5.77
C ILE A 335 20.52 23.55 5.49
N LEU A 336 21.82 23.85 5.39
CA LEU A 336 22.89 22.87 5.51
C LEU A 336 23.80 23.29 6.68
N LYS A 337 23.49 22.79 7.89
CA LYS A 337 24.35 22.62 9.10
C LYS A 337 23.50 22.77 10.36
N PHE A 338 23.14 21.66 11.03
CA PHE A 338 23.07 21.48 12.50
C PHE A 338 22.51 20.07 12.83
N LYS A 339 22.80 19.57 14.04
CA LYS A 339 22.60 18.17 14.51
C LYS A 339 21.17 17.64 14.27
N ILE A 340 21.10 16.45 13.67
CA ILE A 340 20.03 16.02 12.75
C ILE A 340 18.76 15.44 13.41
N GLY A 341 18.79 15.04 14.69
CA GLY A 341 17.63 14.35 15.32
C GLY A 341 16.55 15.28 15.88
N ALA A 342 16.91 16.07 16.90
CA ALA A 342 15.95 16.95 17.60
C ALA A 342 15.49 18.14 16.74
N ALA A 343 16.39 18.68 15.90
CA ALA A 343 16.06 19.76 14.98
C ALA A 343 15.11 19.30 13.87
N PHE A 344 15.14 18.03 13.46
CA PHE A 344 14.22 17.47 12.45
C PHE A 344 12.81 17.30 13.00
N LEU A 345 12.64 16.91 14.27
CA LEU A 345 11.33 16.86 14.93
C LEU A 345 10.77 18.26 15.19
N LEU A 346 11.62 19.20 15.63
CA LEU A 346 11.26 20.60 15.77
C LEU A 346 10.93 21.23 14.41
N LEU A 347 11.68 20.91 13.35
CA LEU A 347 11.36 21.32 11.97
C LEU A 347 10.10 20.65 11.45
N ILE A 348 9.81 19.39 11.79
CA ILE A 348 8.51 18.78 11.49
C ILE A 348 7.39 19.52 12.21
N GLN A 349 7.55 19.89 13.48
CA GLN A 349 6.53 20.66 14.23
C GLN A 349 6.37 22.10 13.72
N ILE A 350 7.47 22.78 13.36
CA ILE A 350 7.46 24.18 12.89
C ILE A 350 7.01 24.27 11.43
N TRP A 351 7.46 23.35 10.57
CA TRP A 351 7.06 23.28 9.15
C TRP A 351 5.67 22.65 8.99
N LYS A 352 5.22 21.83 9.96
CA LYS A 352 3.83 21.41 10.13
C LYS A 352 3.11 22.21 11.23
N ARG A 353 2.76 23.45 10.92
CA ARG A 353 1.42 23.99 11.30
C ARG A 353 0.27 23.21 10.61
N GLU A 354 0.46 21.89 10.42
CA GLU A 354 -0.41 20.94 9.72
C GLU A 354 -0.86 19.80 10.67
N PHE A 355 -0.36 19.76 11.92
CA PHE A 355 -0.94 18.97 13.00
C PHE A 355 -1.70 19.93 13.92
N ASN A 356 -2.98 20.13 13.63
CA ASN A 356 -3.82 20.96 14.48
C ASN A 356 -4.19 20.14 15.73
N MET A 357 -3.44 20.38 16.79
CA MET A 357 -3.78 19.95 18.15
C MET A 357 -4.99 20.76 18.63
N GLU A 358 -5.71 20.25 19.63
CA GLU A 358 -6.91 20.89 20.21
C GLU A 358 -8.05 21.22 19.21
N ARG A 359 -8.29 20.36 18.21
CA ARG A 359 -9.40 20.52 17.25
C ARG A 359 -10.78 20.77 17.85
N HIS A 360 -11.02 20.30 19.07
CA HIS A 360 -12.25 20.54 19.80
C HIS A 360 -12.52 22.03 20.02
N LEU A 361 -11.49 22.89 19.99
CA LEU A 361 -11.61 24.35 20.10
C LEU A 361 -11.98 25.04 18.79
N ASP A 362 -11.70 24.43 17.63
CA ASP A 362 -11.77 25.11 16.32
C ASP A 362 -12.60 24.37 15.26
N SER A 363 -13.14 23.19 15.61
CA SER A 363 -13.91 22.36 14.71
C SER A 363 -15.23 21.92 15.36
N PRO A 364 -16.37 22.50 14.93
CA PRO A 364 -17.69 22.07 15.42
C PRO A 364 -17.96 20.58 15.19
N ALA A 365 -17.44 20.03 14.08
CA ALA A 365 -17.54 18.60 13.76
C ALA A 365 -16.79 17.72 14.79
N VAL A 366 -15.59 18.14 15.21
CA VAL A 366 -14.85 17.44 16.27
C VAL A 366 -15.52 17.64 17.62
N TRP A 367 -16.00 18.85 17.92
CA TRP A 367 -16.72 19.13 19.16
C TRP A 367 -17.97 18.25 19.33
N LYS A 368 -18.74 18.05 18.25
CA LYS A 368 -19.91 17.13 18.26
C LYS A 368 -19.51 15.70 18.65
N LEU A 369 -18.36 15.21 18.20
CA LEU A 369 -17.86 13.88 18.60
C LEU A 369 -17.48 13.83 20.09
N CYS A 370 -16.93 14.92 20.64
CA CYS A 370 -16.56 15.01 22.06
C CYS A 370 -17.78 14.99 23.00
N GLN A 371 -18.96 15.38 22.50
CA GLN A 371 -20.21 15.45 23.27
C GLN A 371 -21.07 14.18 23.17
N ASP A 372 -20.57 13.11 22.57
CA ASP A 372 -21.33 11.86 22.43
C ASP A 372 -21.70 11.26 23.80
N GLU A 373 -22.97 10.90 23.99
CA GLU A 373 -23.49 10.44 25.29
C GLU A 373 -22.80 9.18 25.80
N ASN A 374 -22.54 8.19 24.93
CA ASN A 374 -21.92 6.94 25.35
C ASN A 374 -20.42 7.14 25.64
N LEU A 375 -19.76 7.98 24.85
CA LEU A 375 -18.39 8.41 25.14
C LEU A 375 -18.28 9.04 26.54
N LEU A 376 -19.16 10.00 26.85
CA LEU A 376 -19.16 10.69 28.14
C LEU A 376 -19.46 9.72 29.29
N GLU A 377 -20.42 8.81 29.12
CA GLU A 377 -20.73 7.79 30.13
C GLU A 377 -19.49 6.94 30.47
N LYS A 378 -18.74 6.47 29.46
CA LYS A 378 -17.53 5.65 29.68
C LYS A 378 -16.39 6.45 30.30
N LEU A 379 -16.22 7.72 29.90
CA LEU A 379 -15.25 8.61 30.52
C LEU A 379 -15.57 8.85 32.00
N GLN A 380 -16.83 9.12 32.34
CA GLN A 380 -17.28 9.36 33.71
C GLN A 380 -17.13 8.11 34.59
N GLN A 381 -17.35 6.92 34.04
CA GLN A 381 -17.09 5.66 34.75
C GLN A 381 -15.63 5.50 35.19
N TYR A 382 -14.67 6.11 34.46
CA TYR A 382 -13.24 6.00 34.77
C TYR A 382 -12.68 7.19 35.57
N LEU A 383 -13.02 8.42 35.15
CA LEU A 383 -12.46 9.67 35.70
C LEU A 383 -13.34 10.33 36.77
N GLY A 384 -14.62 9.93 36.87
CA GLY A 384 -15.64 10.60 37.67
C GLY A 384 -16.40 11.67 36.88
N GLU A 385 -17.36 12.34 37.54
CA GLU A 385 -18.32 13.24 36.87
C GLU A 385 -17.70 14.47 36.21
N LYS A 386 -16.59 14.99 36.77
CA LYS A 386 -15.93 16.19 36.25
C LYS A 386 -14.80 15.79 35.31
N LEU A 387 -14.97 16.09 34.03
CA LEU A 387 -14.03 15.73 32.97
C LEU A 387 -13.36 16.98 32.41
N VAL A 388 -12.04 16.97 32.27
CA VAL A 388 -11.30 18.04 31.58
C VAL A 388 -10.72 17.50 30.28
N LEU A 389 -11.24 17.97 29.14
CA LEU A 389 -10.68 17.70 27.82
C LEU A 389 -9.59 18.72 27.54
N TRP A 390 -8.34 18.30 27.56
CA TRP A 390 -7.21 19.22 27.41
C TRP A 390 -6.54 19.13 26.04
N ARG A 391 -6.79 18.06 25.29
CA ARG A 391 -6.23 17.86 23.96
C ARG A 391 -7.12 16.98 23.10
N SER A 392 -7.26 17.35 21.83
CA SER A 392 -7.89 16.52 20.80
C SER A 392 -7.09 16.58 19.51
N GLU A 393 -6.79 15.45 18.90
CA GLU A 393 -5.86 15.38 17.77
C GLU A 393 -6.41 14.49 16.66
N LEU A 394 -6.45 15.02 15.44
CA LEU A 394 -6.84 14.25 14.26
C LEU A 394 -5.63 13.55 13.67
N TRP A 395 -5.80 12.27 13.36
CA TRP A 395 -4.76 11.45 12.77
C TRP A 395 -5.19 10.92 11.41
N VAL A 396 -4.50 11.38 10.36
CA VAL A 396 -4.71 10.92 8.99
C VAL A 396 -3.55 10.05 8.56
N ASN A 397 -3.79 8.74 8.48
CA ASN A 397 -2.79 7.78 8.02
C ASN A 397 -3.06 7.43 6.56
N TYR A 398 -2.27 8.00 5.64
CA TYR A 398 -2.36 7.70 4.21
C TYR A 398 -1.67 6.37 3.88
N PRO A 399 -2.08 5.67 2.80
CA PRO A 399 -1.40 4.47 2.34
C PRO A 399 0.13 4.65 2.24
N ALA A 400 0.84 3.61 2.67
CA ALA A 400 2.29 3.52 2.81
C ALA A 400 2.97 4.54 3.72
N LYS A 401 2.21 5.26 4.55
CA LYS A 401 2.77 6.12 5.59
C LYS A 401 2.69 5.43 6.95
N GLN A 402 3.63 5.76 7.82
CA GLN A 402 3.60 5.43 9.24
C GLN A 402 3.73 6.74 10.00
N LEU A 403 2.78 7.02 10.88
CA LEU A 403 2.73 8.30 11.59
C LEU A 403 3.78 8.34 12.70
N ILE A 404 3.65 7.45 13.70
CA ILE A 404 4.58 7.33 14.82
C ILE A 404 5.15 5.90 14.83
N PRO A 405 6.34 5.69 14.24
CA PRO A 405 6.93 4.35 14.13
C PRO A 405 7.57 3.85 15.43
N LEU A 406 7.84 4.77 16.37
CA LEU A 406 8.50 4.49 17.63
C LEU A 406 7.47 4.03 18.68
N TRP A 407 7.87 3.07 19.50
CA TRP A 407 7.10 2.67 20.68
C TRP A 407 7.09 3.80 21.70
N HIS A 408 5.92 4.20 22.17
CA HIS A 408 5.76 5.34 23.07
C HIS A 408 4.57 5.16 24.02
N ARG A 409 4.49 6.08 24.97
CA ARG A 409 3.36 6.32 25.87
C ARG A 409 2.85 7.74 25.66
N ASP A 410 1.58 7.96 25.99
CA ASP A 410 0.91 9.25 25.90
C ASP A 410 0.73 9.85 27.32
N SER A 411 1.84 10.19 27.99
CA SER A 411 1.88 10.62 29.41
C SER A 411 2.17 12.10 29.66
N TYR A 412 2.70 12.82 28.68
CA TYR A 412 2.90 14.28 28.63
C TYR A 412 3.40 14.96 29.92
N PRO A 413 4.51 14.47 30.52
CA PRO A 413 4.97 14.96 31.83
C PRO A 413 5.46 16.41 31.84
N LYS A 414 5.73 17.02 30.67
CA LYS A 414 6.07 18.45 30.57
C LYS A 414 4.87 19.36 30.34
N LEU A 415 3.69 18.79 30.11
CA LEU A 415 2.47 19.54 29.78
C LEU A 415 1.41 19.42 30.88
N LEU A 416 1.47 18.36 31.67
CA LEU A 416 0.58 18.10 32.81
C LEU A 416 1.37 18.03 34.12
N SER A 417 0.74 18.42 35.22
CA SER A 417 1.27 18.29 36.58
C SER A 417 0.16 18.03 37.60
N GLY A 418 0.52 17.52 38.79
CA GLY A 418 -0.45 17.19 39.84
C GLY A 418 -0.73 15.69 39.95
N VAL A 419 -1.65 15.33 40.84
CA VAL A 419 -2.02 13.94 41.11
C VAL A 419 -3.46 13.70 40.64
N GLY A 420 -3.67 12.63 39.88
CA GLY A 420 -4.96 12.31 39.28
C GLY A 420 -4.80 11.31 38.15
N LYS A 421 -5.92 10.98 37.51
CA LYS A 421 -5.97 10.05 36.38
C LYS A 421 -6.06 10.80 35.05
N THR A 422 -5.40 10.25 34.04
CA THR A 422 -5.50 10.67 32.65
C THR A 422 -5.87 9.47 31.79
N ILE A 423 -6.70 9.70 30.77
CA ILE A 423 -7.09 8.67 29.81
C ILE A 423 -7.02 9.21 28.38
N ASN A 424 -6.58 8.35 27.48
CA ASN A 424 -6.58 8.58 26.05
C ASN A 424 -7.75 7.81 25.44
N VAL A 425 -8.54 8.49 24.61
CA VAL A 425 -9.62 7.88 23.83
C VAL A 425 -9.22 7.91 22.37
N TYR A 426 -9.21 6.75 21.71
CA TYR A 426 -8.97 6.67 20.27
C TYR A 426 -10.27 6.28 19.56
N ILE A 427 -10.77 7.18 18.73
CA ILE A 427 -12.04 7.06 18.00
C ILE A 427 -11.75 6.80 16.52
N ALA A 428 -12.32 5.74 15.96
CA ALA A 428 -12.24 5.42 14.55
C ALA A 428 -13.31 6.19 13.75
N LEU A 429 -12.89 7.08 12.84
CA LEU A 429 -13.81 7.80 11.95
C LEU A 429 -13.95 7.11 10.58
N THR A 430 -12.94 6.33 10.22
CA THR A 430 -12.98 5.32 9.14
C THR A 430 -12.59 3.98 9.73
N GLU A 431 -12.67 2.90 8.93
CA GLU A 431 -12.23 1.58 9.37
C GLU A 431 -10.77 1.60 9.86
N VAL A 432 -10.57 1.04 11.05
CA VAL A 432 -9.25 0.79 11.64
C VAL A 432 -9.05 -0.71 11.70
N ASN A 433 -7.99 -1.18 11.07
CA ASN A 433 -7.63 -2.59 11.05
C ASN A 433 -6.13 -2.74 11.29
N GLU A 434 -5.69 -3.98 11.40
CA GLU A 434 -4.27 -4.36 11.53
C GLU A 434 -3.31 -3.93 10.44
N PHE A 435 -3.81 -3.31 9.38
CA PHE A 435 -2.99 -2.82 8.29
C PHE A 435 -2.90 -1.31 8.33
N ASN A 436 -3.67 -0.60 9.15
CA ASN A 436 -3.65 0.87 9.16
C ASN A 436 -3.70 1.51 10.56
N GLY A 437 -4.04 0.74 11.59
CA GLY A 437 -4.25 1.19 12.94
C GLY A 437 -2.98 1.40 13.75
N PHE A 438 -3.10 1.18 15.05
CA PHE A 438 -1.96 1.08 15.94
C PHE A 438 -1.94 -0.31 16.57
N GLU A 439 -0.79 -0.70 17.07
CA GLU A 439 -0.61 -1.92 17.84
C GLU A 439 -0.04 -1.57 19.21
N PHE A 440 -0.37 -2.39 20.20
CA PHE A 440 0.06 -2.21 21.58
C PHE A 440 0.70 -3.48 22.12
N ILE A 441 1.47 -3.32 23.20
CA ILE A 441 2.04 -4.44 23.95
C ILE A 441 1.19 -4.63 25.21
N PRO A 442 0.53 -5.79 25.37
CA PRO A 442 -0.32 -6.04 26.53
C PRO A 442 0.50 -6.07 27.83
N ASN A 443 -0.14 -5.76 28.96
CA ASN A 443 0.43 -5.84 30.31
C ASN A 443 1.66 -4.94 30.57
N THR A 444 1.90 -3.94 29.73
CA THR A 444 3.03 -3.00 29.91
C THR A 444 2.86 -2.01 31.07
N HIS A 445 1.68 -1.97 31.68
CA HIS A 445 1.44 -1.28 32.94
C HIS A 445 1.98 -2.06 34.15
N ILE A 446 2.20 -3.38 34.00
CA ILE A 446 2.67 -4.28 35.08
C ILE A 446 4.18 -4.55 34.95
N ASP A 447 4.70 -4.67 33.72
CA ASP A 447 6.11 -4.93 33.44
C ASP A 447 6.82 -3.67 32.90
N ASN A 448 7.46 -2.93 33.81
CA ASN A 448 8.12 -1.65 33.52
C ASN A 448 9.61 -1.76 33.13
N ASN A 449 10.11 -2.97 32.83
CA ASN A 449 11.51 -3.16 32.40
C ASN A 449 11.72 -2.76 30.92
N LEU A 450 11.39 -1.52 30.57
CA LEU A 450 11.56 -0.96 29.23
C LEU A 450 12.68 0.08 29.22
N SER A 451 13.63 -0.08 28.32
CA SER A 451 14.71 0.91 28.15
C SER A 451 14.21 2.09 27.32
N VAL A 452 14.30 3.29 27.88
CA VAL A 452 14.06 4.53 27.13
C VAL A 452 15.18 4.69 26.10
N ASN A 453 14.79 4.91 24.84
CA ASN A 453 15.69 5.17 23.72
C ASN A 453 15.94 6.67 23.55
N MET A 454 14.88 7.45 23.61
CA MET A 454 14.91 8.91 23.54
C MET A 454 13.65 9.48 24.16
N THR A 455 13.69 10.75 24.54
CA THR A 455 12.54 11.49 25.09
C THR A 455 12.22 12.65 24.16
N ASP A 456 10.94 12.89 23.90
CA ASP A 456 10.49 14.07 23.17
C ASP A 456 10.87 15.35 23.95
N PRO A 457 11.68 16.25 23.39
CA PRO A 457 12.05 17.48 24.09
C PRO A 457 10.85 18.38 24.40
N PHE A 458 9.76 18.29 23.63
CA PHE A 458 8.56 19.12 23.82
C PHE A 458 7.61 18.52 24.86
N SER A 459 7.03 17.35 24.59
CA SER A 459 6.05 16.73 25.52
C SER A 459 6.68 16.08 26.74
N GLY A 460 7.95 15.69 26.66
CA GLY A 460 8.58 14.83 27.64
C GLY A 460 8.20 13.36 27.52
N ASN A 461 7.47 12.95 26.47
CA ASN A 461 7.12 11.54 26.27
C ASN A 461 8.36 10.71 25.95
N ASP A 462 8.44 9.54 26.59
CA ASP A 462 9.48 8.57 26.31
C ASP A 462 9.16 7.71 25.09
N PHE A 463 10.17 7.49 24.27
CA PHE A 463 10.20 6.50 23.22
C PHE A 463 11.04 5.31 23.67
N PHE A 464 10.46 4.11 23.62
CA PHE A 464 11.05 2.90 24.18
C PHE A 464 11.78 2.07 23.12
N LYS A 465 12.85 1.40 23.55
CA LYS A 465 13.51 0.34 22.80
C LYS A 465 12.91 -1.00 23.21
N ILE A 466 12.19 -1.63 22.27
CA ILE A 466 11.50 -2.91 22.49
C ILE A 466 12.31 -4.05 21.86
N THR A 467 12.47 -5.14 22.60
CA THR A 467 13.14 -6.37 22.11
C THR A 467 12.24 -7.13 21.13
N ASN A 468 12.83 -7.93 20.24
CA ASN A 468 12.05 -8.72 19.27
C ASN A 468 11.02 -9.63 19.95
N THR A 469 11.41 -10.29 21.05
CA THR A 469 10.53 -11.18 21.83
C THR A 469 9.31 -10.47 22.40
N LEU A 470 9.45 -9.19 22.79
CA LEU A 470 8.33 -8.40 23.28
C LEU A 470 7.47 -7.85 22.12
N ALA A 471 8.10 -7.51 20.99
CA ALA A 471 7.40 -7.09 19.78
C ALA A 471 6.54 -8.21 19.16
N GLU A 472 6.87 -9.48 19.39
CA GLU A 472 6.06 -10.63 18.95
C GLU A 472 4.75 -10.77 19.72
N LYS A 473 4.63 -10.17 20.92
CA LYS A 473 3.40 -10.20 21.75
C LYS A 473 2.40 -9.10 21.41
N THR A 474 2.62 -8.37 20.32
CA THR A 474 1.85 -7.18 19.99
C THR A 474 0.46 -7.53 19.49
N ILE A 475 -0.51 -6.70 19.88
CA ILE A 475 -1.91 -6.87 19.52
C ILE A 475 -2.32 -5.65 18.68
N PRO A 476 -2.86 -5.85 17.46
CA PRO A 476 -3.38 -4.75 16.66
C PRO A 476 -4.73 -4.28 17.19
N VAL A 477 -4.97 -2.98 17.10
CA VAL A 477 -6.29 -2.39 17.37
C VAL A 477 -7.12 -2.41 16.10
N VAL A 478 -8.32 -3.00 16.18
CA VAL A 478 -9.28 -3.13 15.09
C VAL A 478 -10.60 -2.52 15.55
N LEU A 479 -11.10 -1.54 14.80
CA LEU A 479 -12.31 -0.79 15.11
C LEU A 479 -13.10 -0.50 13.83
N LYS A 480 -14.42 -0.66 13.92
CA LYS A 480 -15.34 -0.16 12.90
C LYS A 480 -15.45 1.37 12.99
N PRO A 481 -15.87 2.04 11.90
CA PRO A 481 -16.23 3.46 11.99
C PRO A 481 -17.24 3.68 13.12
N GLY A 482 -16.95 4.64 14.00
CA GLY A 482 -17.78 5.00 15.16
C GLY A 482 -17.42 4.22 16.42
N GLU A 483 -16.55 3.23 16.34
CA GLU A 483 -16.03 2.54 17.53
C GLU A 483 -14.84 3.30 18.12
N PHE A 484 -14.67 3.16 19.43
CA PHE A 484 -13.55 3.75 20.16
C PHE A 484 -13.03 2.83 21.26
N VAL A 485 -11.77 3.05 21.64
CA VAL A 485 -11.08 2.38 22.74
C VAL A 485 -10.50 3.40 23.69
N MET A 486 -10.35 3.01 24.94
CA MET A 486 -9.78 3.85 25.99
C MET A 486 -8.55 3.19 26.59
N PHE A 487 -7.50 3.96 26.86
CA PHE A 487 -6.28 3.45 27.48
C PHE A 487 -5.57 4.53 28.29
N THR A 488 -4.87 4.11 29.33
CA THR A 488 -4.11 5.02 30.20
C THR A 488 -2.81 5.47 29.52
N ASP A 489 -2.15 6.41 30.16
CA ASP A 489 -0.82 6.88 29.79
C ASP A 489 0.31 5.85 30.02
N GLU A 490 -0.02 4.68 30.57
CA GLU A 490 0.92 3.56 30.79
C GLU A 490 1.00 2.62 29.58
N LEU A 491 0.01 2.67 28.66
CA LEU A 491 -0.04 1.77 27.51
C LEU A 491 1.06 2.08 26.50
N VAL A 492 1.95 1.10 26.28
CA VAL A 492 2.97 1.18 25.25
C VAL A 492 2.40 0.76 23.90
N HIS A 493 2.45 1.67 22.94
CA HIS A 493 1.87 1.46 21.62
C HIS A 493 2.69 2.15 20.51
N ARG A 494 2.39 1.81 19.25
CA ARG A 494 2.93 2.49 18.07
C ARG A 494 1.96 2.42 16.90
N SER A 495 2.04 3.38 15.99
CA SER A 495 1.33 3.28 14.71
C SER A 495 2.05 2.28 13.81
N ILE A 496 1.31 1.46 13.07
CA ILE A 496 1.87 0.64 12.00
C ILE A 496 1.91 1.40 10.67
N CYS A 497 2.70 0.92 9.73
CA CYS A 497 2.64 1.41 8.36
C CYS A 497 1.26 1.10 7.78
N ASN A 498 0.58 2.11 7.23
CA ASN A 498 -0.70 1.89 6.58
C ASN A 498 -0.50 1.11 5.29
N THR A 499 -0.75 -0.17 5.34
CA THR A 499 -0.75 -1.02 4.17
C THR A 499 -2.16 -1.35 3.68
N SER A 500 -3.24 -0.91 4.33
CA SER A 500 -4.65 -1.23 3.97
C SER A 500 -5.11 -0.75 2.57
N GLY A 501 -4.34 0.12 1.92
CA GLY A 501 -4.73 0.75 0.66
C GLY A 501 -5.78 1.86 0.78
N GLN A 502 -6.37 2.05 1.97
CA GLN A 502 -7.36 3.10 2.26
C GLN A 502 -6.76 4.17 3.18
N VAL A 503 -7.26 5.41 3.08
CA VAL A 503 -6.91 6.47 4.04
C VAL A 503 -7.62 6.19 5.35
N ARG A 504 -6.88 6.16 6.45
CA ARG A 504 -7.44 5.99 7.79
C ARG A 504 -7.51 7.31 8.53
N LEU A 505 -8.71 7.73 8.89
CA LEU A 505 -9.00 8.88 9.74
C LEU A 505 -9.41 8.43 11.15
N SER A 506 -8.77 9.01 12.15
CA SER A 506 -9.15 8.82 13.55
C SER A 506 -8.95 10.09 14.37
N LEU A 507 -9.58 10.12 15.54
CA LEU A 507 -9.52 11.21 16.50
C LEU A 507 -9.03 10.67 17.84
N THR A 508 -8.02 11.30 18.42
CA THR A 508 -7.58 11.01 19.79
C THR A 508 -8.04 12.13 20.72
N LEU A 509 -8.74 11.79 21.79
CA LEU A 509 -9.06 12.71 22.89
C LEU A 509 -8.18 12.38 24.09
N ARG A 510 -7.74 13.41 24.81
CA ARG A 510 -7.00 13.25 26.07
C ARG A 510 -7.76 13.97 27.16
N VAL A 511 -8.23 13.19 28.11
CA VAL A 511 -9.15 13.64 29.16
C VAL A 511 -8.51 13.35 30.50
N THR A 512 -8.64 14.27 31.43
CA THR A 512 -8.04 14.16 32.76
C THR A 512 -9.00 14.62 33.85
N GLN A 513 -8.67 14.29 35.10
CA GLN A 513 -9.39 14.79 36.27
C GLN A 513 -9.05 16.26 36.53
N PRO A 514 -9.94 17.06 37.15
CA PRO A 514 -9.68 18.46 37.46
C PRO A 514 -8.51 18.72 38.42
N THR A 515 -8.03 17.68 39.12
CA THR A 515 -6.86 17.76 40.01
C THR A 515 -5.53 17.79 39.24
N ILE A 516 -5.54 17.45 37.94
CA ILE A 516 -4.40 17.58 37.05
C ILE A 516 -4.40 18.98 36.44
N ASN A 517 -3.30 19.71 36.66
CA ASN A 517 -3.09 21.03 36.14
C ASN A 517 -2.43 20.97 34.76
N ILE A 518 -3.02 21.68 33.80
CA ILE A 518 -2.44 21.90 32.48
C ILE A 518 -1.48 23.08 32.59
N LEU A 519 -0.23 22.88 32.21
CA LEU A 519 0.82 23.86 32.47
C LEU A 519 0.65 25.12 31.59
N PRO A 520 0.90 26.34 32.12
CA PRO A 520 0.58 27.60 31.43
C PRO A 520 1.23 27.81 30.06
N ASN A 521 2.38 27.16 29.82
CA ASN A 521 3.12 27.25 28.56
C ASN A 521 2.60 26.27 27.49
N TYR A 522 1.53 25.52 27.76
CA TYR A 522 1.01 24.47 26.89
C TYR A 522 0.36 25.02 25.61
N ASN A 523 -0.65 25.89 25.72
CA ASN A 523 -1.31 26.52 24.58
C ASN A 523 -1.98 27.85 25.00
N PRO A 524 -1.68 28.99 24.35
CA PRO A 524 -2.25 30.29 24.69
C PRO A 524 -3.76 30.41 24.39
N ASN A 525 -4.32 29.53 23.55
CA ASN A 525 -5.76 29.45 23.30
C ASN A 525 -6.48 28.60 24.36
N PHE A 526 -5.74 27.82 25.14
CA PHE A 526 -6.27 27.02 26.24
C PHE A 526 -6.13 27.82 27.55
N GLN A 527 -6.85 28.95 27.63
CA GLN A 527 -6.77 29.87 28.78
C GLN A 527 -7.59 29.37 29.98
N GLU A 528 -8.61 28.55 29.73
CA GLU A 528 -9.48 27.94 30.74
C GLU A 528 -9.65 26.44 30.45
N PRO A 529 -9.87 25.61 31.48
CA PRO A 529 -10.15 24.18 31.30
C PRO A 529 -11.46 23.97 30.53
N VAL A 530 -11.39 23.18 29.46
CA VAL A 530 -12.58 22.73 28.71
C VAL A 530 -13.21 21.56 29.44
N PHE A 531 -14.40 21.76 29.98
CA PHE A 531 -15.17 20.71 30.65
C PHE A 531 -16.07 19.98 29.65
N LEU A 532 -16.13 18.66 29.77
CA LEU A 532 -17.04 17.79 29.01
C LEU A 532 -18.26 17.39 29.84
#